data_AF-A0A7C8R5T7-F1
#
_entry.id   AF-A0A7C8R5T7-F1
#
_cell.length_a   1.000
_cell.length_b   1.000
_cell.length_c   1.000
_cell.angle_alpha   90.00
_cell.angle_beta   90.00
_cell.angle_gamma   90.00
#
_symmetry.space_group_name_H-M   'P 1'
#
loop_
_entity.id
_entity.type
_entity.pdbx_description
1 polymer ?
#
loop_
_entity_poly.entity_id
_entity_poly.type
_entity_poly.pdbx_seq_one_letter_code
_entity_poly.pdbx_strand_id
1 'polypeptide(L)'
;MSKGRGINVDVTEPEKVWRPGSRDDGDVSPTGGEFPRDGEETVGFWRVATKTADDNHAERIAEGIPNPFRFHPIKMLTITAKSTSRLSSYTHILLPAIPAGIVMWYTSRDKSPMLVFIFNFIAMIPSGNLLAFGSGELQHRLPKIWGASLEIFTGAIVEIIICLILLVDKQFDVVRAALLGSMFANLLLISGACFLAGGIAWKEQKIAPYVIEVSSAALLVSAVGTVAPSLFFQTIHYRKDVNEHRAEMRVLRVSRVVSIGLFFSYLCFLFFQLHTHSSSFHRVLERAESVYIGRKQYRKKLSVLEAIFISTIGLVCVSFCAYFLVREIPGIVEEKEVSELFMGLILVPLIEKTSEHLTALNQAWDNQIDLAIYHCLGSTIQTALLVTPLIVMVGWAMNLDMDLNFQLFVALSLLFAILVVGNFMRDGKTHWLKGIFLLMIYYVLAVAAFNDPNEKKEAWGKSVREGVEAAHAAHASAANEERQRLFKFL
;
A
#
# COMPACT_ATOMS: atom_id res chain seq x y z
N MET A 1 51.04 22.92 74.55
CA MET A 1 51.54 22.40 73.27
C MET A 1 50.39 22.33 72.28
N SER A 2 50.54 22.98 71.12
CA SER A 2 49.85 22.79 69.82
C SER A 2 48.30 22.75 69.79
N LYS A 3 47.58 23.81 69.36
CA LYS A 3 47.14 24.13 67.97
C LYS A 3 46.31 23.00 67.32
N GLY A 4 45.13 23.17 66.71
CA GLY A 4 44.31 24.33 66.32
C GLY A 4 42.91 23.82 65.88
N ARG A 5 41.84 24.61 66.10
CA ARG A 5 41.07 25.39 65.09
C ARG A 5 40.39 24.57 63.97
N GLY A 6 39.09 24.81 63.81
CA GLY A 6 38.49 25.03 62.48
C GLY A 6 37.22 24.26 62.18
N ILE A 7 36.08 24.94 62.28
CA ILE A 7 34.80 24.62 61.64
C ILE A 7 34.96 24.83 60.12
N ASN A 8 34.48 23.91 59.27
CA ASN A 8 33.64 24.30 58.12
C ASN A 8 32.92 23.13 57.43
N VAL A 9 31.75 23.49 56.93
CA VAL A 9 30.79 22.76 56.10
C VAL A 9 31.41 22.41 54.75
N ASP A 10 31.09 21.23 54.19
CA ASP A 10 31.08 21.08 52.73
C ASP A 10 30.07 20.04 52.22
N VAL A 11 29.50 20.39 51.07
CA VAL A 11 28.49 19.69 50.27
C VAL A 11 29.20 18.78 49.27
N THR A 12 28.82 17.50 49.16
CA THR A 12 29.15 16.67 47.98
C THR A 12 28.09 15.59 47.71
N GLU A 13 27.82 15.40 46.42
CA GLU A 13 26.79 14.58 45.77
C GLU A 13 26.95 13.07 45.99
N PRO A 14 25.87 12.25 45.87
CA PRO A 14 26.03 10.80 45.82
C PRO A 14 26.49 10.35 44.42
N GLU A 15 27.70 9.81 44.35
CA GLU A 15 28.28 9.10 43.22
C GLU A 15 27.36 7.96 42.71
N LYS A 16 27.08 7.97 41.40
CA LYS A 16 26.52 6.81 40.69
C LYS A 16 27.61 5.76 40.50
N VAL A 17 27.58 4.72 41.34
CA VAL A 17 28.43 3.53 41.19
C VAL A 17 27.90 2.68 40.03
N TRP A 18 28.67 2.62 38.95
CA TRP A 18 28.53 1.67 37.84
C TRP A 18 29.18 0.34 38.25
N ARG A 19 28.45 -0.79 38.16
CA ARG A 19 29.03 -2.14 38.28
C ARG A 19 28.80 -2.93 36.98
N PRO A 20 29.86 -3.42 36.32
CA PRO A 20 29.75 -4.35 35.20
C PRO A 20 29.86 -5.82 35.65
N GLY A 21 29.11 -6.68 34.96
CA GLY A 21 29.49 -8.08 34.72
C GLY A 21 28.68 -9.16 35.42
N SER A 22 27.87 -9.88 34.65
CA SER A 22 28.14 -11.29 34.31
C SER A 22 27.22 -11.75 33.17
N ARG A 23 27.84 -12.02 32.01
CA ARG A 23 27.26 -12.88 30.97
C ARG A 23 27.39 -14.31 31.46
N ASP A 24 26.28 -15.03 31.49
CA ASP A 24 26.28 -16.46 31.24
C ASP A 24 25.26 -16.71 30.13
N ASP A 25 25.77 -17.30 29.05
CA ASP A 25 25.07 -17.63 27.83
C ASP A 25 24.17 -18.84 28.10
N GLY A 26 22.86 -18.59 28.13
CA GLY A 26 21.81 -19.62 28.05
C GLY A 26 21.14 -19.52 26.69
N ASP A 27 21.72 -20.21 25.72
CA ASP A 27 21.20 -20.39 24.37
C ASP A 27 19.84 -21.10 24.44
N VAL A 28 18.74 -20.37 24.20
CA VAL A 28 17.41 -20.96 23.99
C VAL A 28 17.02 -20.67 22.55
N SER A 29 17.45 -21.58 21.68
CA SER A 29 16.99 -21.71 20.30
C SER A 29 15.48 -22.02 20.29
N PRO A 30 14.63 -21.32 19.55
CA PRO A 30 13.30 -21.83 19.23
C PRO A 30 13.41 -22.67 17.95
N THR A 31 13.94 -23.88 18.07
CA THR A 31 13.68 -24.93 17.08
C THR A 31 12.45 -25.70 17.55
N GLY A 32 11.29 -25.44 16.96
CA GLY A 32 10.08 -26.20 17.24
C GLY A 32 8.82 -25.40 16.94
N GLY A 33 8.15 -25.74 15.84
CA GLY A 33 6.82 -25.24 15.51
C GLY A 33 5.74 -25.90 16.37
N GLU A 34 5.71 -25.63 17.68
CA GLU A 34 4.63 -26.07 18.55
C GLU A 34 3.91 -24.90 19.20
N PHE A 35 2.58 -24.87 19.01
CA PHE A 35 1.65 -24.07 19.81
C PHE A 35 1.74 -24.50 21.29
N PRO A 36 1.52 -23.60 22.25
CA PRO A 36 1.33 -24.02 23.63
C PRO A 36 0.03 -24.85 23.69
N ARG A 37 0.16 -26.14 24.03
CA ARG A 37 -0.99 -26.97 24.39
C ARG A 37 -1.56 -26.47 25.71
N ASP A 38 -2.89 -26.40 25.78
CA ASP A 38 -3.61 -26.15 27.02
C ASP A 38 -3.27 -27.27 28.02
N GLY A 39 -2.54 -26.92 29.08
CA GLY A 39 -2.25 -27.82 30.21
C GLY A 39 -0.78 -28.02 30.49
N GLU A 40 -0.11 -27.00 31.02
CA GLU A 40 0.96 -27.21 32.00
C GLU A 40 1.12 -25.96 32.88
N GLU A 41 0.99 -26.19 34.18
CA GLU A 41 0.91 -25.21 35.25
C GLU A 41 2.28 -24.59 35.55
N THR A 42 2.51 -23.37 35.05
CA THR A 42 3.42 -22.40 35.69
C THR A 42 2.56 -21.29 36.31
N VAL A 43 2.12 -21.54 37.54
CA VAL A 43 1.18 -20.71 38.30
C VAL A 43 1.95 -19.64 39.07
N GLY A 44 1.38 -18.44 39.17
CA GLY A 44 1.62 -17.59 40.34
C GLY A 44 1.42 -16.11 40.12
N PHE A 45 2.44 -15.42 39.61
CA PHE A 45 2.54 -13.98 39.84
C PHE A 45 2.36 -13.14 38.56
N TRP A 46 3.04 -13.53 37.48
CA TRP A 46 3.03 -12.76 36.23
C TRP A 46 1.70 -12.84 35.49
N ARG A 47 1.05 -14.02 35.45
CA ARG A 47 -0.22 -14.21 34.73
C ARG A 47 -1.42 -13.53 35.41
N VAL A 48 -1.39 -13.43 36.74
CA VAL A 48 -2.45 -12.74 37.51
C VAL A 48 -2.27 -11.23 37.39
N ALA A 49 -1.02 -10.73 37.46
CA ALA A 49 -0.72 -9.31 37.31
C ALA A 49 -0.99 -8.79 35.89
N THR A 50 -0.70 -9.58 34.84
CA THR A 50 -1.07 -9.20 33.47
C THR A 50 -2.58 -9.24 33.27
N LYS A 51 -3.28 -10.28 33.75
CA LYS A 51 -4.72 -10.41 33.54
C LYS A 51 -5.54 -9.34 34.28
N THR A 52 -5.19 -9.03 35.53
CA THR A 52 -5.84 -7.91 36.26
C THR A 52 -5.44 -6.54 35.72
N ALA A 53 -4.23 -6.37 35.17
CA ALA A 53 -3.86 -5.13 34.47
C ALA A 53 -4.59 -4.98 33.13
N ASP A 54 -4.74 -6.06 32.37
CA ASP A 54 -5.44 -6.14 31.08
C ASP A 54 -6.96 -5.93 31.26
N ASP A 55 -7.57 -6.54 32.28
CA ASP A 55 -9.00 -6.38 32.61
C ASP A 55 -9.32 -4.95 33.09
N ASN A 56 -8.50 -4.38 34.00
CA ASN A 56 -8.62 -2.97 34.40
C ASN A 56 -8.35 -1.99 33.24
N HIS A 57 -7.57 -2.40 32.24
CA HIS A 57 -7.28 -1.59 31.05
C HIS A 57 -8.43 -1.65 30.04
N ALA A 58 -9.05 -2.82 29.84
CA ALA A 58 -10.26 -2.97 29.04
C ALA A 58 -11.42 -2.14 29.61
N GLU A 59 -11.61 -2.15 30.94
CA GLU A 59 -12.57 -1.28 31.62
C GLU A 59 -12.24 0.21 31.44
N ARG A 60 -10.98 0.63 31.58
CA ARG A 60 -10.57 2.04 31.38
C ARG A 60 -10.62 2.51 29.92
N ILE A 61 -10.40 1.60 28.97
CA ILE A 61 -10.68 1.87 27.55
C ILE A 61 -12.17 2.13 27.39
N ALA A 62 -13.04 1.29 27.97
CA ALA A 62 -14.49 1.45 27.92
C ALA A 62 -14.97 2.76 28.58
N GLU A 63 -14.35 3.20 29.69
CA GLU A 63 -14.63 4.48 30.36
C GLU A 63 -14.26 5.71 29.50
N GLY A 64 -13.25 5.60 28.64
CA GLY A 64 -12.77 6.69 27.78
C GLY A 64 -13.53 6.89 26.47
N ILE A 65 -14.44 5.97 26.11
CA ILE A 65 -15.13 6.02 24.81
C ILE A 65 -16.50 6.70 24.95
N PRO A 66 -16.71 7.88 24.33
CA PRO A 66 -17.96 8.61 24.45
C PRO A 66 -19.15 7.81 23.92
N ASN A 67 -20.34 8.10 24.42
CA ASN A 67 -21.60 7.50 23.95
C ASN A 67 -21.66 7.54 22.40
N PRO A 68 -21.93 6.41 21.72
CA PRO A 68 -21.81 6.27 20.27
C PRO A 68 -22.55 7.34 19.46
N PHE A 69 -23.66 7.88 19.98
CA PHE A 69 -24.53 8.83 19.29
C PHE A 69 -24.34 10.30 19.69
N ARG A 70 -23.34 10.65 20.52
CA ARG A 70 -23.09 12.05 20.89
C ARG A 70 -22.17 12.73 19.88
N PHE A 71 -22.61 13.83 19.29
CA PHE A 71 -21.84 14.62 18.33
C PHE A 71 -21.39 15.95 18.94
N HIS A 72 -20.08 16.15 19.12
CA HIS A 72 -19.49 17.40 19.61
C HIS A 72 -18.46 17.95 18.61
N PRO A 73 -18.84 18.90 17.73
CA PRO A 73 -18.01 19.32 16.60
C PRO A 73 -16.67 19.93 17.02
N ILE A 74 -16.63 20.72 18.11
CA ILE A 74 -15.40 21.37 18.59
C ILE A 74 -14.42 20.33 19.18
N LYS A 75 -14.95 19.36 19.93
CA LYS A 75 -14.16 18.25 20.49
C LYS A 75 -13.59 17.40 19.36
N MET A 76 -14.44 17.05 18.39
CA MET A 76 -14.07 16.31 17.20
C MET A 76 -12.93 16.99 16.46
N LEU A 77 -13.07 18.28 16.10
CA LEU A 77 -12.05 19.03 15.38
C LEU A 77 -10.71 19.08 16.14
N THR A 78 -10.76 19.25 17.46
CA THR A 78 -9.56 19.31 18.31
C THR A 78 -8.83 17.96 18.36
N ILE A 79 -9.58 16.86 18.38
CA ILE A 79 -9.02 15.51 18.38
C ILE A 79 -8.44 15.17 17.01
N THR A 80 -9.18 15.45 15.94
CA THR A 80 -8.72 15.28 14.57
C THR A 80 -7.46 16.08 14.31
N ALA A 81 -7.39 17.34 14.73
CA ALA A 81 -6.20 18.20 14.53
C ALA A 81 -4.93 17.67 15.22
N LYS A 82 -5.08 16.94 16.33
CA LYS A 82 -3.95 16.30 17.03
C LYS A 82 -3.55 14.95 16.41
N SER A 83 -4.43 14.34 15.61
CA SER A 83 -4.25 13.06 14.89
C SER A 83 -3.83 11.87 15.78
N THR A 84 -3.75 10.66 15.23
CA THR A 84 -3.25 9.43 15.87
C THR A 84 -1.73 9.38 15.97
N SER A 85 -0.95 10.06 15.12
CA SER A 85 0.52 10.04 15.21
C SER A 85 1.12 11.39 14.86
N ARG A 86 2.37 11.64 15.28
CA ARG A 86 3.07 12.89 14.92
C ARG A 86 3.21 13.01 13.40
N LEU A 87 3.51 11.90 12.73
CA LEU A 87 3.63 11.81 11.28
C LEU A 87 2.31 12.15 10.58
N SER A 88 1.21 11.58 11.06
CA SER A 88 -0.13 11.87 10.56
C SER A 88 -0.56 13.31 10.88
N SER A 89 -0.19 13.87 12.04
CA SER A 89 -0.45 15.27 12.39
C SER A 89 0.25 16.26 11.46
N TYR A 90 1.43 15.93 10.91
CA TYR A 90 2.12 16.79 9.96
C TYR A 90 1.40 16.89 8.61
N THR A 91 0.58 15.89 8.24
CA THR A 91 -0.23 15.98 7.02
C THR A 91 -1.22 17.14 7.07
N HIS A 92 -1.63 17.62 8.25
CA HIS A 92 -2.54 18.75 8.38
C HIS A 92 -1.96 20.06 7.84
N ILE A 93 -0.62 20.19 7.77
CA ILE A 93 0.04 21.33 7.13
C ILE A 93 -0.34 21.41 5.64
N LEU A 94 -0.67 20.27 5.03
CA LEU A 94 -1.06 20.15 3.63
C LEU A 94 -2.57 20.35 3.40
N LEU A 95 -3.40 20.50 4.43
CA LEU A 95 -4.85 20.72 4.29
C LEU A 95 -5.21 21.89 3.35
N PRO A 96 -4.49 23.03 3.33
CA PRO A 96 -4.75 24.11 2.38
C PRO A 96 -4.64 23.69 0.90
N ALA A 97 -3.96 22.58 0.59
CA ALA A 97 -3.87 22.05 -0.77
C ALA A 97 -5.24 21.58 -1.30
N ILE A 98 -6.18 21.16 -0.42
CA ILE A 98 -7.51 20.70 -0.83
C ILE A 98 -8.30 21.84 -1.51
N PRO A 99 -8.60 22.98 -0.84
CA PRO A 99 -9.30 24.07 -1.50
C PRO A 99 -8.47 24.67 -2.66
N ALA A 100 -7.13 24.70 -2.56
CA ALA A 100 -6.29 25.16 -3.65
C ALA A 100 -6.42 24.29 -4.92
N GLY A 101 -6.43 22.95 -4.77
CA GLY A 101 -6.61 22.02 -5.89
C GLY A 101 -7.98 22.18 -6.57
N ILE A 102 -9.03 22.41 -5.78
CA ILE A 102 -10.38 22.69 -6.29
C ILE A 102 -10.40 24.01 -7.06
N VAL A 103 -9.85 25.09 -6.49
CA VAL A 103 -9.83 26.41 -7.16
C VAL A 103 -9.03 26.31 -8.46
N MET A 104 -7.84 25.70 -8.43
CA MET A 104 -6.98 25.55 -9.60
C MET A 104 -7.64 24.74 -10.71
N TRP A 105 -8.43 23.71 -10.38
CA TRP A 105 -9.22 22.98 -11.35
C TRP A 105 -10.20 23.88 -12.12
N TYR A 106 -10.87 24.80 -11.44
CA TYR A 106 -11.85 25.68 -12.10
C TYR A 106 -11.24 26.93 -12.76
N THR A 107 -10.09 27.41 -12.29
CA THR A 107 -9.49 28.67 -12.81
C THR A 107 -8.34 28.47 -13.80
N SER A 108 -7.59 27.37 -13.66
CA SER A 108 -6.23 27.26 -14.20
C SER A 108 -5.97 25.96 -14.95
N ARG A 109 -7.01 25.14 -15.18
CA ARG A 109 -6.91 23.86 -15.90
C ARG A 109 -6.33 24.02 -17.29
N ASP A 110 -6.90 24.92 -18.10
CA ASP A 110 -6.46 25.11 -19.49
C ASP A 110 -5.09 25.80 -19.60
N LYS A 111 -4.65 26.49 -18.54
CA LYS A 111 -3.39 27.25 -18.54
C LYS A 111 -2.21 26.46 -17.96
N SER A 112 -2.48 25.58 -17.01
CA SER A 112 -1.44 24.90 -16.21
C SER A 112 -1.94 23.56 -15.65
N PRO A 113 -2.16 22.54 -16.51
CA PRO A 113 -2.65 21.22 -16.09
C PRO A 113 -1.75 20.56 -15.04
N MET A 114 -0.43 20.77 -15.15
CA MET A 114 0.55 20.29 -14.18
C MET A 114 0.32 20.83 -12.76
N LEU A 115 -0.09 22.10 -12.62
CA LEU A 115 -0.34 22.66 -11.28
C LEU A 115 -1.59 22.05 -10.67
N VAL A 116 -2.64 21.87 -11.48
CA VAL A 116 -3.87 21.18 -11.04
C VAL A 116 -3.53 19.78 -10.55
N PHE A 117 -2.70 19.04 -11.29
CA PHE A 117 -2.22 17.74 -10.86
C PHE A 117 -1.43 17.80 -9.56
N ILE A 118 -0.40 18.65 -9.44
CA ILE A 118 0.45 18.74 -8.24
C ILE A 118 -0.36 19.10 -6.99
N PHE A 119 -1.24 20.11 -7.07
CA PHE A 119 -2.03 20.52 -5.91
C PHE A 119 -3.01 19.43 -5.48
N ASN A 120 -3.68 18.77 -6.43
CA ASN A 120 -4.59 17.66 -6.09
C ASN A 120 -3.81 16.42 -5.62
N PHE A 121 -2.60 16.18 -6.12
CA PHE A 121 -1.70 15.11 -5.65
C PHE A 121 -1.31 15.32 -4.20
N ILE A 122 -0.92 16.55 -3.84
CA ILE A 122 -0.61 16.91 -2.45
C ILE A 122 -1.88 16.84 -1.58
N ALA A 123 -3.03 17.27 -2.09
CA ALA A 123 -4.31 17.25 -1.38
C ALA A 123 -4.81 15.84 -1.05
N MET A 124 -4.40 14.82 -1.81
CA MET A 124 -4.73 13.42 -1.51
C MET A 124 -4.14 12.95 -0.18
N ILE A 125 -2.97 13.45 0.21
CA ILE A 125 -2.27 13.05 1.45
C ILE A 125 -3.10 13.38 2.71
N PRO A 126 -3.48 14.65 2.98
CA PRO A 126 -4.32 14.97 4.15
C PRO A 126 -5.73 14.40 4.03
N SER A 127 -6.30 14.30 2.83
CA SER A 127 -7.65 13.75 2.62
C SER A 127 -7.72 12.27 2.97
N GLY A 128 -6.75 11.48 2.48
CA GLY A 128 -6.62 10.07 2.82
C GLY A 128 -6.32 9.88 4.31
N ASN A 129 -5.50 10.74 4.90
CA ASN A 129 -5.22 10.70 6.34
C ASN A 129 -6.46 10.95 7.19
N LEU A 130 -7.34 11.87 6.78
CA LEU A 130 -8.61 12.13 7.45
C LEU A 130 -9.54 10.92 7.39
N LEU A 131 -9.62 10.27 6.23
CA LEU A 131 -10.39 9.04 6.02
C LEU A 131 -9.87 7.89 6.89
N ALA A 132 -8.57 7.62 6.87
CA ALA A 132 -7.91 6.59 7.66
C ALA A 132 -8.06 6.84 9.16
N PHE A 133 -7.95 8.09 9.60
CA PHE A 133 -8.16 8.47 11.00
C PHE A 133 -9.57 8.13 11.49
N GLY A 134 -10.61 8.49 10.73
CA GLY A 134 -11.99 8.14 11.09
C GLY A 134 -12.24 6.63 11.12
N SER A 135 -11.67 5.88 10.18
CA SER A 135 -11.77 4.41 10.15
C SER A 135 -11.04 3.77 11.34
N GLY A 136 -9.84 4.28 11.67
CA GLY A 136 -9.08 3.84 12.83
C GLY A 136 -9.81 4.08 14.17
N GLU A 137 -10.59 5.16 14.29
CA GLU A 137 -11.41 5.41 15.48
C GLU A 137 -12.63 4.47 15.57
N LEU A 138 -13.21 4.07 14.42
CA LEU A 138 -14.27 3.06 14.35
C LEU A 138 -13.78 1.68 14.79
N GLN A 139 -12.52 1.34 14.48
CA GLN A 139 -11.92 0.04 14.80
C GLN A 139 -11.97 -0.28 16.30
N HIS A 140 -11.87 0.73 17.18
CA HIS A 140 -11.81 0.55 18.63
C HIS A 140 -13.10 0.02 19.25
N ARG A 141 -14.20 0.01 18.50
CA ARG A 141 -15.50 -0.53 18.91
C ARG A 141 -15.76 -1.95 18.37
N LEU A 142 -14.87 -2.44 17.51
CA LEU A 142 -14.99 -3.75 16.87
C LEU A 142 -13.99 -4.73 17.48
N PRO A 143 -14.26 -6.05 17.38
CA PRO A 143 -13.21 -7.03 17.65
C PRO A 143 -11.99 -6.74 16.78
N LYS A 144 -10.78 -6.91 17.34
CA LYS A 144 -9.54 -6.42 16.73
C LYS A 144 -9.37 -6.80 15.25
N ILE A 145 -9.68 -8.04 14.89
CA ILE A 145 -9.59 -8.53 13.52
C ILE A 145 -10.58 -7.84 12.57
N TRP A 146 -11.82 -7.63 13.01
CA TRP A 146 -12.85 -6.90 12.25
C TRP A 146 -12.47 -5.43 12.07
N GLY A 147 -11.94 -4.81 13.13
CA GLY A 147 -11.43 -3.44 13.08
C GLY A 147 -10.28 -3.29 12.09
N ALA A 148 -9.28 -4.18 12.15
CA ALA A 148 -8.14 -4.14 11.25
C ALA A 148 -8.54 -4.45 9.79
N SER A 149 -9.48 -5.37 9.56
CA SER A 149 -10.03 -5.61 8.22
C SER A 149 -10.83 -4.42 7.68
N LEU A 150 -11.57 -3.69 8.53
CA LEU A 150 -12.28 -2.47 8.15
C LEU A 150 -11.30 -1.36 7.72
N GLU A 151 -10.18 -1.22 8.44
CA GLU A 151 -9.14 -0.23 8.13
C GLU A 151 -8.53 -0.51 6.74
N ILE A 152 -8.12 -1.76 6.49
CA ILE A 152 -7.60 -2.19 5.18
C ILE A 152 -8.66 -1.99 4.08
N PHE A 153 -9.92 -2.34 4.36
CA PHE A 153 -11.01 -2.15 3.40
C PHE A 153 -11.25 -0.69 3.06
N THR A 154 -11.13 0.21 4.04
CA THR A 154 -11.26 1.65 3.82
C THR A 154 -10.17 2.17 2.88
N GLY A 155 -8.92 1.69 3.04
CA GLY A 155 -7.83 2.00 2.12
C GLY A 155 -8.13 1.54 0.69
N ALA A 156 -8.67 0.33 0.53
CA ALA A 156 -9.07 -0.18 -0.78
C ALA A 156 -10.23 0.57 -1.44
N ILE A 157 -11.09 1.27 -0.68
CA ILE A 157 -12.12 2.13 -1.28
C ILE A 157 -11.48 3.26 -2.10
N VAL A 158 -10.38 3.85 -1.61
CA VAL A 158 -9.65 4.90 -2.33
C VAL A 158 -9.09 4.36 -3.65
N GLU A 159 -8.50 3.18 -3.60
CA GLU A 159 -7.99 2.42 -4.75
C GLU A 159 -9.09 2.15 -5.80
N ILE A 160 -10.23 1.64 -5.33
CA ILE A 160 -11.39 1.36 -6.19
C ILE A 160 -11.87 2.66 -6.85
N ILE A 161 -11.97 3.77 -6.12
CA ILE A 161 -12.40 5.06 -6.69
C ILE A 161 -11.46 5.52 -7.80
N ILE A 162 -10.14 5.51 -7.55
CA ILE A 162 -9.14 5.93 -8.55
C ILE A 162 -9.20 5.00 -9.78
N CYS A 163 -9.24 3.69 -9.57
CA CYS A 163 -9.34 2.71 -10.65
C CYS A 163 -10.63 2.86 -11.46
N LEU A 164 -11.77 3.16 -10.82
CA LEU A 164 -13.04 3.39 -11.51
C LEU A 164 -13.01 4.67 -12.35
N ILE A 165 -12.42 5.75 -11.86
CA ILE A 165 -12.28 7.00 -12.63
C ILE A 165 -11.40 6.75 -13.86
N LEU A 166 -10.25 6.09 -13.67
CA LEU A 166 -9.35 5.70 -14.78
C LEU A 166 -10.03 4.77 -15.79
N LEU A 167 -10.82 3.80 -15.30
CA LEU A 167 -11.56 2.85 -16.12
C LEU A 167 -12.61 3.55 -16.99
N VAL A 168 -13.37 4.48 -16.43
CA VAL A 168 -14.38 5.28 -17.15
C VAL A 168 -13.71 6.15 -18.23
N ASP A 169 -12.53 6.70 -17.94
CA ASP A 169 -11.74 7.47 -18.89
C ASP A 169 -10.96 6.57 -19.88
N LYS A 170 -11.20 5.25 -19.86
CA LYS A 170 -10.62 4.23 -20.76
C LYS A 170 -9.09 4.15 -20.71
N GLN A 171 -8.49 4.50 -19.57
CA GLN A 171 -7.05 4.43 -19.35
C GLN A 171 -6.63 3.03 -18.87
N PHE A 172 -6.93 1.99 -19.66
CA PHE A 172 -6.78 0.59 -19.25
C PHE A 172 -5.34 0.22 -18.85
N ASP A 173 -4.33 0.76 -19.55
CA ASP A 173 -2.92 0.54 -19.23
C ASP A 173 -2.55 1.12 -17.87
N VAL A 174 -2.99 2.35 -17.59
CA VAL A 174 -2.77 3.01 -16.29
C VAL A 174 -3.51 2.28 -15.17
N VAL A 175 -4.73 1.77 -15.41
CA VAL A 175 -5.45 0.94 -14.42
C VAL A 175 -4.67 -0.34 -14.11
N ARG A 176 -4.23 -1.08 -15.14
CA ARG A 176 -3.44 -2.32 -14.97
C ARG A 176 -2.15 -2.05 -14.21
N ALA A 177 -1.44 -0.98 -14.56
CA ALA A 177 -0.23 -0.56 -13.89
C ALA A 177 -0.49 -0.12 -12.43
N ALA A 178 -1.57 0.60 -12.15
CA ALA A 178 -1.95 1.02 -10.79
C ALA A 178 -2.26 -0.16 -9.87
N LEU A 179 -2.98 -1.18 -10.36
CA LEU A 179 -3.30 -2.38 -9.58
C LEU A 179 -2.04 -3.15 -9.16
N LEU A 180 -1.10 -3.40 -10.10
CA LEU A 180 0.18 -4.04 -9.74
C LEU A 180 1.07 -3.12 -8.92
N GLY A 181 1.05 -1.82 -9.22
CA GLY A 181 1.79 -0.80 -8.50
C GLY A 181 1.42 -0.73 -7.02
N SER A 182 0.13 -0.82 -6.70
CA SER A 182 -0.39 -0.91 -5.33
C SER A 182 0.16 -2.13 -4.60
N MET A 183 0.23 -3.28 -5.26
CA MET A 183 0.88 -4.48 -4.71
C MET A 183 2.38 -4.27 -4.47
N PHE A 184 3.11 -3.68 -5.42
CA PHE A 184 4.54 -3.40 -5.23
C PHE A 184 4.80 -2.37 -4.13
N ALA A 185 3.97 -1.33 -4.05
CA ALA A 185 4.07 -0.31 -3.02
C ALA A 185 3.90 -0.97 -1.63
N ASN A 186 2.95 -1.88 -1.48
CA ASN A 186 2.73 -2.58 -0.22
C ASN A 186 3.81 -3.63 0.11
N LEU A 187 4.22 -4.42 -0.86
CA LEU A 187 5.19 -5.51 -0.67
C LEU A 187 6.63 -5.01 -0.52
N LEU A 188 7.03 -3.99 -1.28
CA LEU A 188 8.42 -3.57 -1.38
C LEU A 188 8.66 -2.21 -0.72
N LEU A 189 7.91 -1.18 -1.12
CA LEU A 189 8.13 0.18 -0.63
C LEU A 189 7.82 0.28 0.87
N ILE A 190 6.59 0.00 1.27
CA ILE A 190 6.18 0.22 2.66
C ILE A 190 6.72 -0.86 3.60
N SER A 191 6.73 -2.14 3.19
CA SER A 191 7.35 -3.19 4.00
C SER A 191 8.85 -2.94 4.18
N GLY A 192 9.53 -2.49 3.12
CA GLY A 192 10.93 -2.06 3.18
C GLY A 192 11.15 -0.87 4.10
N ALA A 193 10.29 0.15 4.01
CA ALA A 193 10.33 1.31 4.89
C ALA A 193 10.05 0.93 6.35
N CYS A 194 9.11 0.03 6.62
CA CYS A 194 8.80 -0.49 7.95
C CYS A 194 10.01 -1.23 8.55
N PHE A 195 10.66 -2.11 7.78
CA PHE A 195 11.84 -2.85 8.25
C PHE A 195 13.04 -1.93 8.47
N LEU A 196 13.19 -0.89 7.63
CA LEU A 196 14.23 0.12 7.79
C LEU A 196 13.99 0.95 9.06
N ALA A 197 12.82 1.57 9.18
CA ALA A 197 12.47 2.44 10.31
C ALA A 197 12.44 1.66 11.64
N GLY A 198 11.81 0.48 11.65
CA GLY A 198 11.79 -0.42 12.79
C GLY A 198 13.19 -0.94 13.15
N GLY A 199 14.04 -1.23 12.15
CA GLY A 199 15.43 -1.67 12.34
C GLY A 199 16.39 -0.56 12.79
N ILE A 200 16.05 0.70 12.57
CA ILE A 200 16.78 1.86 13.11
C ILE A 200 16.38 2.09 14.57
N ALA A 201 15.07 1.98 14.88
CA ALA A 201 14.57 2.15 16.23
C ALA A 201 14.89 0.95 17.16
N TRP A 202 14.96 -0.26 16.60
CA TRP A 202 15.13 -1.52 17.31
C TRP A 202 16.13 -2.41 16.57
N LYS A 203 17.03 -3.07 17.31
CA LYS A 203 18.09 -3.91 16.69
C LYS A 203 17.53 -5.04 15.83
N GLU A 204 16.49 -5.73 16.32
CA GLU A 204 15.73 -6.76 15.62
C GLU A 204 14.27 -6.72 16.11
N GLN A 205 13.31 -6.98 15.22
CA GLN A 205 11.91 -7.17 15.59
C GLN A 205 11.45 -8.57 15.19
N LYS A 206 10.59 -9.19 15.99
CA LYS A 206 10.08 -10.55 15.74
C LYS A 206 8.68 -10.49 15.16
N ILE A 207 8.42 -11.30 14.14
CA ILE A 207 7.12 -11.46 13.50
C ILE A 207 6.54 -12.82 13.89
N ALA A 208 5.24 -12.87 14.14
CA ALA A 208 4.51 -14.11 14.37
C ALA A 208 4.53 -15.01 13.10
N PRO A 209 5.08 -16.25 13.15
CA PRO A 209 5.20 -17.13 11.99
C PRO A 209 3.86 -17.42 11.30
N TYR A 210 2.78 -17.52 12.09
CA TYR A 210 1.43 -17.79 11.58
C TYR A 210 0.92 -16.72 10.58
N VAL A 211 1.17 -15.44 10.87
CA VAL A 211 0.76 -14.33 9.98
C VAL A 211 1.51 -14.42 8.64
N ILE A 212 2.79 -14.80 8.68
CA ILE A 212 3.64 -14.93 7.51
C ILE A 212 3.18 -16.09 6.64
N GLU A 213 2.94 -17.26 7.23
CA GLU A 213 2.61 -18.48 6.49
C GLU A 213 1.29 -18.35 5.72
N VAL A 214 0.21 -17.97 6.42
CA VAL A 214 -1.12 -17.86 5.81
C VAL A 214 -1.14 -16.75 4.76
N SER A 215 -0.54 -15.59 5.05
CA SER A 215 -0.54 -14.46 4.13
C SER A 215 0.33 -14.71 2.90
N SER A 216 1.48 -15.36 3.04
CA SER A 216 2.36 -15.70 1.91
C SER A 216 1.70 -16.71 0.96
N ALA A 217 1.02 -17.71 1.50
CA ALA A 217 0.27 -18.67 0.70
C ALA A 217 -0.87 -17.98 -0.07
N ALA A 218 -1.65 -17.14 0.60
CA ALA A 218 -2.72 -16.37 -0.03
C ALA A 218 -2.18 -15.46 -1.14
N LEU A 219 -1.10 -14.71 -0.89
CA LEU A 219 -0.46 -13.84 -1.87
C LEU A 219 0.03 -14.57 -3.11
N LEU A 220 0.66 -15.74 -2.94
CA LEU A 220 1.17 -16.51 -4.06
C LEU A 220 0.04 -17.02 -4.96
N VAL A 221 -1.04 -17.55 -4.37
CA VAL A 221 -2.25 -17.95 -5.12
C VAL A 221 -2.85 -16.76 -5.87
N SER A 222 -2.95 -15.62 -5.19
CA SER A 222 -3.53 -14.39 -5.74
C SER A 222 -2.73 -13.87 -6.94
N ALA A 223 -1.40 -13.86 -6.82
CA ALA A 223 -0.51 -13.38 -7.86
C ALA A 223 -0.48 -14.31 -9.08
N VAL A 224 -0.44 -15.62 -8.86
CA VAL A 224 -0.52 -16.59 -9.96
C VAL A 224 -1.83 -16.41 -10.72
N GLY A 225 -2.96 -16.31 -10.01
CA GLY A 225 -4.25 -16.09 -10.68
C GLY A 225 -4.32 -14.75 -11.41
N THR A 226 -3.76 -13.68 -10.84
CA THR A 226 -3.74 -12.34 -11.47
C THR A 226 -2.83 -12.30 -12.71
N VAL A 227 -1.67 -12.96 -12.67
CA VAL A 227 -0.66 -12.95 -13.75
C VAL A 227 -0.94 -13.99 -14.85
N ALA A 228 -1.71 -15.04 -14.56
CA ALA A 228 -1.97 -16.12 -15.51
C ALA A 228 -2.55 -15.64 -16.86
N PRO A 229 -3.50 -14.69 -16.93
CA PRO A 229 -3.99 -14.16 -18.21
C PRO A 229 -2.90 -13.50 -19.07
N SER A 230 -1.98 -12.76 -18.46
CA SER A 230 -0.80 -12.20 -19.17
C SER A 230 0.10 -13.28 -19.76
N LEU A 231 0.40 -14.32 -18.98
CA LEU A 231 1.22 -15.43 -19.47
C LEU A 231 0.51 -16.19 -20.59
N PHE A 232 -0.81 -16.37 -20.46
CA PHE A 232 -1.62 -16.95 -21.51
C PHE A 232 -1.58 -16.10 -22.79
N PHE A 233 -1.69 -14.77 -22.69
CA PHE A 233 -1.56 -13.87 -23.83
C PHE A 233 -0.25 -14.08 -24.60
N GLN A 234 0.88 -14.17 -23.90
CA GLN A 234 2.19 -14.41 -24.52
C GLN A 234 2.22 -15.72 -25.31
N THR A 235 1.52 -16.77 -24.85
CA THR A 235 1.49 -18.05 -25.59
C THR A 235 0.61 -18.04 -26.84
N ILE A 236 -0.39 -17.16 -26.92
CA ILE A 236 -1.33 -17.09 -28.05
C ILE A 236 -0.96 -15.97 -29.04
N HIS A 237 -0.30 -14.90 -28.59
CA HIS A 237 0.05 -13.77 -29.44
C HIS A 237 1.12 -14.14 -30.48
N TYR A 238 2.08 -15.00 -30.11
CA TYR A 238 3.11 -15.48 -31.05
C TYR A 238 2.65 -16.63 -31.96
N ARG A 239 1.39 -17.08 -31.85
CA ARG A 239 0.85 -18.15 -32.69
C ARG A 239 0.41 -17.62 -34.04
N LYS A 240 1.07 -18.09 -35.11
CA LYS A 240 0.77 -17.69 -36.51
C LYS A 240 -0.64 -18.06 -36.97
N ASP A 241 -1.31 -19.01 -36.32
CA ASP A 241 -2.67 -19.46 -36.63
C ASP A 241 -3.77 -18.58 -36.01
N VAL A 242 -3.42 -17.60 -35.18
CA VAL A 242 -4.38 -16.76 -34.44
C VAL A 242 -4.21 -15.30 -34.86
N ASN A 243 -5.31 -14.70 -35.33
CA ASN A 243 -5.35 -13.25 -35.60
C ASN A 243 -5.34 -12.46 -34.27
N GLU A 244 -4.74 -11.28 -34.25
CA GLU A 244 -4.55 -10.43 -33.07
C GLU A 244 -5.87 -10.16 -32.31
N HIS A 245 -6.90 -9.71 -33.02
CA HIS A 245 -8.23 -9.49 -32.45
C HIS A 245 -8.84 -10.74 -31.79
N ARG A 246 -8.55 -11.93 -32.35
CA ARG A 246 -9.04 -13.20 -31.78
C ARG A 246 -8.27 -13.58 -30.52
N ALA A 247 -7.00 -13.21 -30.42
CA ALA A 247 -6.19 -13.39 -29.23
C ALA A 247 -6.70 -12.50 -28.09
N GLU A 248 -6.90 -11.21 -28.35
CA GLU A 248 -7.45 -10.23 -27.38
C GLU A 248 -8.80 -10.69 -26.80
N MET A 249 -9.74 -11.06 -27.67
CA MET A 249 -11.06 -11.54 -27.24
C MET A 249 -10.98 -12.81 -26.36
N ARG A 250 -9.98 -13.67 -26.60
CA ARG A 250 -9.75 -14.86 -25.76
C ARG A 250 -9.15 -14.47 -24.41
N VAL A 251 -8.19 -13.55 -24.37
CA VAL A 251 -7.60 -13.06 -23.11
C VAL A 251 -8.62 -12.34 -22.26
N LEU A 252 -9.47 -11.50 -22.86
CA LEU A 252 -10.56 -10.83 -22.17
C LEU A 252 -11.52 -11.83 -21.53
N ARG A 253 -11.89 -12.90 -22.27
CA ARG A 253 -12.74 -13.97 -21.73
C ARG A 253 -12.07 -14.71 -20.57
N VAL A 254 -10.80 -15.06 -20.71
CA VAL A 254 -10.03 -15.71 -19.64
C VAL A 254 -9.95 -14.81 -18.41
N SER A 255 -9.65 -13.53 -18.61
CA SER A 255 -9.57 -12.52 -17.54
C SER A 255 -10.88 -12.43 -16.76
N ARG A 256 -12.03 -12.35 -17.44
CA ARG A 256 -13.35 -12.31 -16.78
C ARG A 256 -13.63 -13.55 -15.92
N VAL A 257 -13.33 -14.75 -16.45
CA VAL A 257 -13.53 -16.01 -15.71
C VAL A 257 -12.60 -16.10 -14.50
N VAL A 258 -11.33 -15.75 -14.70
CA VAL A 258 -10.32 -15.72 -13.63
C VAL A 258 -10.72 -14.71 -12.55
N SER A 259 -11.22 -13.54 -12.92
CA SER A 259 -11.67 -12.52 -11.97
C SER A 259 -12.80 -13.01 -11.06
N ILE A 260 -13.78 -13.75 -11.60
CA ILE A 260 -14.84 -14.37 -10.77
C ILE A 260 -14.24 -15.35 -9.76
N GLY A 261 -13.28 -16.18 -10.20
CA GLY A 261 -12.57 -17.12 -9.32
C GLY A 261 -11.73 -16.45 -8.23
N LEU A 262 -11.02 -15.38 -8.57
CA LEU A 262 -10.25 -14.57 -7.62
C LEU A 262 -11.16 -13.91 -6.57
N PHE A 263 -12.26 -13.29 -7.02
CA PHE A 263 -13.24 -12.67 -6.12
C PHE A 263 -13.85 -13.69 -5.17
N PHE A 264 -14.24 -14.88 -5.66
CA PHE A 264 -14.73 -15.96 -4.81
C PHE A 264 -13.66 -16.42 -3.81
N SER A 265 -12.40 -16.50 -4.24
CA SER A 265 -11.27 -16.84 -3.36
C SER A 265 -11.08 -15.81 -2.24
N TYR A 266 -11.31 -14.52 -2.51
CA TYR A 266 -11.32 -13.48 -1.47
C TYR A 266 -12.43 -13.71 -0.44
N LEU A 267 -13.64 -14.07 -0.87
CA LEU A 267 -14.74 -14.35 0.06
C LEU A 267 -14.41 -15.55 0.96
N CYS A 268 -13.81 -16.60 0.40
CA CYS A 268 -13.29 -17.73 1.18
C CYS A 268 -12.20 -17.30 2.16
N PHE A 269 -11.26 -16.45 1.73
CA PHE A 269 -10.20 -15.90 2.58
C PHE A 269 -10.77 -15.04 3.72
N LEU A 270 -11.73 -14.16 3.44
CA LEU A 270 -12.43 -13.37 4.46
C LEU A 270 -13.19 -14.25 5.44
N PHE A 271 -13.90 -15.27 4.96
CA PHE A 271 -14.59 -16.22 5.84
C PHE A 271 -13.60 -16.99 6.72
N PHE A 272 -12.46 -17.41 6.14
CA PHE A 272 -11.39 -18.08 6.87
C PHE A 272 -10.90 -17.18 8.01
N GLN A 273 -10.53 -15.95 7.68
CA GLN A 273 -9.93 -14.97 8.59
C GLN A 273 -10.91 -14.48 9.66
N LEU A 274 -12.12 -14.06 9.28
CA LEU A 274 -13.08 -13.41 10.18
C LEU A 274 -13.91 -14.39 11.02
N HIS A 275 -14.06 -15.63 10.57
CA HIS A 275 -14.88 -16.63 11.24
C HIS A 275 -14.03 -17.79 11.75
N THR A 276 -13.55 -18.65 10.86
CA THR A 276 -12.97 -19.95 11.24
C THR A 276 -11.67 -19.86 12.05
N HIS A 277 -10.79 -18.91 11.71
CA HIS A 277 -9.47 -18.73 12.32
C HIS A 277 -9.30 -17.35 12.97
N SER A 278 -10.42 -16.72 13.29
CA SER A 278 -10.45 -15.38 13.89
C SER A 278 -9.68 -15.29 15.20
N SER A 279 -9.69 -16.36 16.01
CA SER A 279 -8.99 -16.42 17.30
C SER A 279 -7.47 -16.32 17.17
N SER A 280 -6.87 -16.97 16.17
CA SER A 280 -5.41 -16.96 15.94
C SER A 280 -4.93 -15.58 15.51
N PHE A 281 -5.60 -14.97 14.52
CA PHE A 281 -5.30 -13.62 14.07
C PHE A 281 -5.56 -12.58 15.16
N HIS A 282 -6.68 -12.68 15.87
CA HIS A 282 -7.02 -11.77 16.96
C HIS A 282 -5.93 -11.72 18.02
N ARG A 283 -5.46 -12.88 18.49
CA ARG A 283 -4.40 -12.98 19.51
C ARG A 283 -3.08 -12.34 19.07
N VAL A 284 -2.69 -12.51 17.81
CA VAL A 284 -1.46 -11.89 17.28
C VAL A 284 -1.60 -10.37 17.25
N LEU A 285 -2.71 -9.86 16.71
CA LEU A 285 -2.95 -8.42 16.59
C LEU A 285 -3.12 -7.74 17.96
N GLU A 286 -3.78 -8.40 18.92
CA GLU A 286 -3.95 -7.91 20.29
C GLU A 286 -2.60 -7.84 21.03
N ARG A 287 -1.78 -8.88 20.90
CA ARG A 287 -0.42 -8.88 21.46
C ARG A 287 0.45 -7.78 20.86
N ALA A 288 0.38 -7.58 19.55
CA ALA A 288 1.14 -6.52 18.90
C ALA A 288 0.69 -5.13 19.36
N GLU A 289 -0.62 -4.94 19.63
CA GLU A 289 -1.11 -3.69 20.22
C GLU A 289 -0.61 -3.49 21.66
N SER A 290 -0.54 -4.56 22.46
CA SER A 290 -0.16 -4.47 23.88
C SER A 290 1.30 -4.08 24.12
N VAL A 291 2.22 -4.42 23.19
CA VAL A 291 3.64 -4.05 23.24
C VAL A 291 3.88 -2.54 23.37
N TYR A 292 2.98 -1.71 22.84
CA TYR A 292 3.09 -0.25 22.88
C TYR A 292 2.44 0.41 24.11
N ILE A 293 1.63 -0.32 24.88
CA ILE A 293 0.76 0.26 25.92
C ILE A 293 1.55 0.92 27.06
N GLY A 294 2.83 0.59 27.25
CA GLY A 294 3.71 1.26 28.22
C GLY A 294 3.95 2.77 27.97
N ARG A 295 3.57 3.33 26.82
CA ARG A 295 3.74 4.75 26.47
C ARG A 295 2.47 5.49 26.01
N LYS A 296 1.27 4.89 26.07
CA LYS A 296 0.02 5.59 25.69
C LYS A 296 -0.33 6.67 26.73
N GLN A 297 -0.06 7.92 26.37
CA GLN A 297 -0.76 9.06 26.94
C GLN A 297 -2.25 8.90 26.56
N TYR A 298 -3.12 8.66 27.55
CA TYR A 298 -4.56 8.44 27.37
C TYR A 298 -5.18 9.56 26.50
N ARG A 299 -5.42 9.29 25.22
CA ARG A 299 -6.10 10.22 24.32
C ARG A 299 -7.61 10.00 24.36
N LYS A 300 -8.35 11.10 24.31
CA LYS A 300 -9.82 11.09 24.16
C LYS A 300 -10.16 10.54 22.78
N LYS A 301 -10.99 9.50 22.72
CA LYS A 301 -11.48 8.90 21.47
C LYS A 301 -12.71 9.65 20.93
N LEU A 302 -12.96 9.48 19.64
CA LEU A 302 -14.18 9.95 18.98
C LEU A 302 -15.37 9.05 19.28
N SER A 303 -16.58 9.61 19.17
CA SER A 303 -17.81 8.81 19.09
C SER A 303 -17.93 8.16 17.71
N VAL A 304 -18.81 7.16 17.61
CA VAL A 304 -19.06 6.46 16.34
C VAL A 304 -19.61 7.42 15.28
N LEU A 305 -20.55 8.30 15.65
CA LEU A 305 -21.08 9.31 14.72
C LEU A 305 -20.01 10.30 14.26
N GLU A 306 -19.15 10.79 15.17
CA GLU A 306 -18.06 11.70 14.80
C GLU A 306 -17.06 11.01 13.87
N ALA A 307 -16.74 9.74 14.11
CA ALA A 307 -15.84 8.95 13.28
C ALA A 307 -16.41 8.71 11.88
N ILE A 308 -17.70 8.30 11.78
CA ILE A 308 -18.41 8.16 10.49
C ILE A 308 -18.44 9.49 9.73
N PHE A 309 -18.73 10.60 10.43
CA PHE A 309 -18.80 11.92 9.82
C PHE A 309 -17.44 12.33 9.23
N ILE A 310 -16.36 12.16 9.99
CA ILE A 310 -15.00 12.45 9.53
C ILE A 310 -14.60 11.55 8.36
N SER A 311 -14.84 10.23 8.46
CA SER A 311 -14.56 9.30 7.36
C SER A 311 -15.32 9.68 6.10
N THR A 312 -16.57 10.11 6.23
CA THR A 312 -17.37 10.55 5.08
C THR A 312 -16.80 11.82 4.45
N ILE A 313 -16.40 12.81 5.24
CA ILE A 313 -15.73 14.02 4.72
C ILE A 313 -14.42 13.67 4.03
N GLY A 314 -13.59 12.84 4.67
CA GLY A 314 -12.32 12.38 4.10
C GLY A 314 -12.55 11.67 2.76
N LEU A 315 -13.53 10.78 2.69
CA LEU A 315 -13.90 10.08 1.46
C LEU A 315 -14.34 11.05 0.35
N VAL A 316 -15.19 12.02 0.67
CA VAL A 316 -15.64 13.04 -0.29
C VAL A 316 -14.45 13.86 -0.81
N CYS A 317 -13.57 14.33 0.07
CA CYS A 317 -12.37 15.06 -0.33
C CYS A 317 -11.46 14.21 -1.22
N VAL A 318 -11.21 12.95 -0.84
CA VAL A 318 -10.45 11.99 -1.65
C VAL A 318 -11.09 11.82 -3.03
N SER A 319 -12.41 11.63 -3.12
CA SER A 319 -13.09 11.46 -4.40
C SER A 319 -12.93 12.68 -5.32
N PHE A 320 -13.10 13.90 -4.80
CA PHE A 320 -12.91 15.11 -5.59
C PHE A 320 -11.46 15.28 -6.04
N CYS A 321 -10.50 15.15 -5.13
CA CYS A 321 -9.07 15.28 -5.46
C CYS A 321 -8.62 14.20 -6.45
N ALA A 322 -9.05 12.95 -6.26
CA ALA A 322 -8.77 11.85 -7.20
C ALA A 322 -9.34 12.14 -8.60
N TYR A 323 -10.58 12.63 -8.68
CA TYR A 323 -11.19 12.98 -9.96
C TYR A 323 -10.42 14.07 -10.70
N PHE A 324 -10.06 15.16 -10.01
CA PHE A 324 -9.27 16.24 -10.60
C PHE A 324 -7.86 15.81 -10.97
N LEU A 325 -7.24 14.94 -10.19
CA LEU A 325 -5.91 14.41 -10.47
C LEU A 325 -5.90 13.51 -11.69
N VAL A 326 -6.80 12.53 -11.76
CA VAL A 326 -6.83 11.51 -12.82
C VAL A 326 -7.10 12.13 -14.18
N ARG A 327 -7.98 13.14 -14.24
CA ARG A 327 -8.32 13.86 -15.47
C ARG A 327 -7.14 14.57 -16.14
N GLU A 328 -6.09 14.87 -15.37
CA GLU A 328 -4.90 15.56 -15.88
C GLU A 328 -3.76 14.58 -16.24
N ILE A 329 -3.90 13.28 -15.96
CA ILE A 329 -2.90 12.25 -16.30
C ILE A 329 -2.59 12.23 -17.81
N PRO A 330 -3.57 12.22 -18.73
CA PRO A 330 -3.28 12.17 -20.16
C PRO A 330 -2.44 13.36 -20.63
N GLY A 331 -2.75 14.57 -20.15
CA GLY A 331 -1.98 15.77 -20.48
C GLY A 331 -0.52 15.68 -20.02
N ILE A 332 -0.26 15.08 -18.86
CA ILE A 332 1.10 14.90 -18.34
C ILE A 332 1.88 13.86 -19.14
N VAL A 333 1.24 12.74 -19.48
CA VAL A 333 1.85 11.67 -20.29
C VAL A 333 2.25 12.20 -21.66
N GLU A 334 1.41 13.03 -22.29
CA GLU A 334 1.65 13.60 -23.61
C GLU A 334 2.68 14.75 -23.57
N GLU A 335 2.51 15.73 -22.69
CA GLU A 335 3.35 16.95 -22.67
C GLU A 335 4.74 16.74 -22.05
N LYS A 336 4.85 15.88 -21.04
CA LYS A 336 6.11 15.67 -20.28
C LYS A 336 6.82 14.36 -20.60
N GLU A 337 6.30 13.59 -21.55
CA GLU A 337 6.85 12.31 -21.98
C GLU A 337 7.05 11.30 -20.84
N VAL A 338 6.23 11.39 -19.78
CA VAL A 338 6.26 10.43 -18.69
C VAL A 338 5.55 9.14 -19.13
N SER A 339 6.11 7.99 -18.79
CA SER A 339 5.54 6.70 -19.16
C SER A 339 4.16 6.46 -18.52
N GLU A 340 3.17 5.96 -19.27
CA GLU A 340 1.88 5.50 -18.73
C GLU A 340 2.10 4.44 -17.63
N LEU A 341 3.12 3.59 -17.81
CA LEU A 341 3.53 2.61 -16.82
C LEU A 341 4.07 3.27 -15.55
N PHE A 342 4.90 4.30 -15.65
CA PHE A 342 5.40 5.03 -14.46
C PHE A 342 4.27 5.73 -13.70
N MET A 343 3.34 6.35 -14.44
CA MET A 343 2.16 7.01 -13.86
C MET A 343 1.32 6.03 -13.05
N GLY A 344 0.97 4.88 -13.63
CA GLY A 344 0.19 3.86 -12.96
C GLY A 344 0.98 3.09 -11.89
N LEU A 345 2.16 2.57 -12.20
CA LEU A 345 2.91 1.66 -11.33
C LEU A 345 3.49 2.34 -10.09
N ILE A 346 3.90 3.61 -10.20
CA ILE A 346 4.64 4.32 -9.14
C ILE A 346 3.81 5.45 -8.55
N LEU A 347 3.31 6.38 -9.38
CA LEU A 347 2.71 7.62 -8.86
C LEU A 347 1.33 7.42 -8.24
N VAL A 348 0.44 6.67 -8.90
CA VAL A 348 -0.93 6.43 -8.40
C VAL A 348 -0.92 5.69 -7.04
N PRO A 349 -0.22 4.55 -6.87
CA PRO A 349 -0.12 3.84 -5.60
C PRO A 349 0.45 4.68 -4.45
N LEU A 350 1.43 5.54 -4.77
CA LEU A 350 2.10 6.35 -3.78
C LEU A 350 1.12 7.29 -3.06
N ILE A 351 0.18 7.90 -3.80
CA ILE A 351 -0.84 8.81 -3.23
C ILE A 351 -2.02 8.08 -2.61
N GLU A 352 -2.46 7.01 -3.26
CA GLU A 352 -3.67 6.29 -2.89
C GLU A 352 -3.54 5.71 -1.48
N LYS A 353 -2.38 5.14 -1.17
CA LYS A 353 -2.12 4.41 0.08
C LYS A 353 -1.28 5.21 1.08
N THR A 354 -0.99 6.50 0.83
CA THR A 354 -0.09 7.28 1.70
C THR A 354 -0.49 7.22 3.18
N SER A 355 -1.79 7.34 3.49
CA SER A 355 -2.27 7.35 4.88
C SER A 355 -2.07 6.01 5.59
N GLU A 356 -2.30 4.90 4.89
CA GLU A 356 -2.05 3.54 5.35
C GLU A 356 -0.54 3.31 5.57
N HIS A 357 0.28 3.81 4.64
CA HIS A 357 1.74 3.76 4.72
C HIS A 357 2.27 4.51 5.95
N LEU A 358 1.78 5.73 6.21
CA LEU A 358 2.17 6.49 7.41
C LEU A 358 1.82 5.73 8.71
N THR A 359 0.70 5.02 8.72
CA THR A 359 0.25 4.23 9.87
C THR A 359 1.12 3.00 10.09
N ALA A 360 1.38 2.22 9.03
CA ALA A 360 2.26 1.05 9.09
C ALA A 360 3.69 1.43 9.52
N LEU A 361 4.22 2.53 8.99
CA LEU A 361 5.55 3.02 9.36
C LEU A 361 5.62 3.40 10.85
N ASN A 362 4.58 4.07 11.36
CA ASN A 362 4.49 4.41 12.77
C ASN A 362 4.41 3.15 13.65
N GLN A 363 3.60 2.15 13.26
CA GLN A 363 3.51 0.87 13.97
C GLN A 363 4.86 0.13 13.99
N ALA A 364 5.59 0.11 12.88
CA ALA A 364 6.92 -0.50 12.81
C ALA A 364 7.92 0.21 13.73
N TRP A 365 7.92 1.55 13.76
CA TRP A 365 8.75 2.34 14.67
C TRP A 365 8.42 2.07 16.15
N ASP A 366 7.15 1.87 16.45
CA ASP A 366 6.61 1.62 17.79
C ASP A 366 6.75 0.15 18.26
N ASN A 367 7.54 -0.65 17.54
CA ASN A 367 7.77 -2.08 17.78
C ASN A 367 6.54 -2.99 17.60
N GLN A 368 5.57 -2.55 16.80
CA GLN A 368 4.36 -3.29 16.46
C GLN A 368 4.46 -3.85 15.04
N ILE A 369 5.54 -4.57 14.74
CA ILE A 369 5.83 -5.00 13.36
C ILE A 369 4.75 -5.94 12.79
N ASP A 370 4.13 -6.77 13.64
CA ASP A 370 3.02 -7.65 13.24
C ASP A 370 1.81 -6.86 12.71
N LEU A 371 1.48 -5.71 13.31
CA LEU A 371 0.39 -4.83 12.83
C LEU A 371 0.74 -4.19 11.49
N ALA A 372 1.96 -3.65 11.39
CA ALA A 372 2.44 -3.02 10.16
C ALA A 372 2.41 -4.01 8.99
N ILE A 373 2.94 -5.21 9.19
CA ILE A 373 2.96 -6.27 8.17
C ILE A 373 1.57 -6.77 7.84
N TYR A 374 0.69 -6.93 8.84
CA TYR A 374 -0.68 -7.32 8.59
C TYR A 374 -1.40 -6.32 7.68
N HIS A 375 -1.20 -5.01 7.89
CA HIS A 375 -1.71 -3.99 6.97
C HIS A 375 -1.12 -4.15 5.56
N CYS A 376 0.20 -4.25 5.44
CA CYS A 376 0.87 -4.35 4.14
C CYS A 376 0.45 -5.60 3.33
N LEU A 377 0.49 -6.78 3.95
CA LEU A 377 0.14 -8.03 3.28
C LEU A 377 -1.37 -8.14 3.06
N GLY A 378 -2.19 -7.73 4.03
CA GLY A 378 -3.65 -7.75 3.91
C GLY A 378 -4.15 -6.84 2.80
N SER A 379 -3.60 -5.63 2.70
CA SER A 379 -3.89 -4.66 1.63
C SER A 379 -3.49 -5.23 0.26
N THR A 380 -2.32 -5.89 0.17
CA THR A 380 -1.89 -6.56 -1.08
C THR A 380 -2.82 -7.71 -1.49
N ILE A 381 -3.19 -8.60 -0.55
CA ILE A 381 -4.14 -9.70 -0.79
C ILE A 381 -5.48 -9.12 -1.27
N GLN A 382 -5.93 -8.04 -0.64
CA GLN A 382 -7.16 -7.37 -1.02
C GLN A 382 -7.08 -6.74 -2.42
N THR A 383 -5.99 -6.06 -2.77
CA THR A 383 -5.80 -5.55 -4.14
C THR A 383 -5.86 -6.67 -5.17
N ALA A 384 -5.25 -7.83 -4.88
CA ALA A 384 -5.17 -8.95 -5.81
C ALA A 384 -6.47 -9.77 -5.93
N LEU A 385 -7.12 -10.09 -4.80
CA LEU A 385 -8.30 -10.96 -4.79
C LEU A 385 -9.63 -10.21 -4.77
N LEU A 386 -9.66 -8.94 -4.38
CA LEU A 386 -10.88 -8.13 -4.36
C LEU A 386 -10.84 -7.05 -5.43
N VAL A 387 -9.90 -6.11 -5.36
CA VAL A 387 -9.95 -4.88 -6.18
C VAL A 387 -9.74 -5.19 -7.65
N THR A 388 -8.66 -5.87 -7.98
CA THR A 388 -8.30 -6.26 -9.36
C THR A 388 -9.46 -7.00 -10.07
N PRO A 389 -10.02 -8.09 -9.51
CA PRO A 389 -11.15 -8.76 -10.14
C PRO A 389 -12.43 -7.94 -10.15
N LEU A 390 -12.68 -7.12 -9.12
CA LEU A 390 -13.84 -6.23 -9.09
C LEU A 390 -13.79 -5.22 -10.25
N ILE A 391 -12.64 -4.62 -10.53
CA ILE A 391 -12.48 -3.65 -11.63
C ILE A 391 -12.74 -4.31 -13.00
N VAL A 392 -12.28 -5.55 -13.22
CA VAL A 392 -12.60 -6.31 -14.45
C VAL A 392 -14.11 -6.60 -14.56
N MET A 393 -14.74 -7.00 -13.46
CA MET A 393 -16.18 -7.27 -13.44
C MET A 393 -17.02 -6.01 -13.67
N VAL A 394 -16.63 -4.89 -13.08
CA VAL A 394 -17.27 -3.58 -13.32
C VAL A 394 -17.05 -3.14 -14.76
N GLY A 395 -15.84 -3.28 -15.30
CA GLY A 395 -15.56 -3.04 -16.72
C GLY A 395 -16.49 -3.86 -17.61
N TRP A 396 -16.64 -5.15 -17.33
CA TRP A 396 -17.57 -6.01 -18.06
C TRP A 396 -19.03 -5.55 -17.95
N ALA A 397 -19.50 -5.17 -16.76
CA ALA A 397 -20.85 -4.64 -16.55
C ALA A 397 -21.10 -3.31 -17.30
N MET A 398 -20.04 -2.52 -17.51
CA MET A 398 -20.07 -1.24 -18.24
C MET A 398 -19.80 -1.37 -19.74
N ASN A 399 -19.64 -2.60 -20.28
CA ASN A 399 -19.20 -2.87 -21.65
C ASN A 399 -17.85 -2.22 -22.01
N LEU A 400 -16.92 -2.24 -21.05
CA LEU A 400 -15.53 -1.85 -21.22
C LEU A 400 -14.65 -3.11 -21.25
N ASP A 401 -13.66 -3.11 -22.14
CA ASP A 401 -12.78 -4.26 -22.37
C ASP A 401 -11.58 -4.28 -21.41
N MET A 402 -11.85 -4.08 -20.12
CA MET A 402 -10.84 -4.25 -19.07
C MET A 402 -10.49 -5.72 -18.91
N ASP A 403 -9.20 -6.05 -18.99
CA ASP A 403 -8.67 -7.39 -18.82
C ASP A 403 -7.54 -7.43 -17.78
N LEU A 404 -6.95 -8.62 -17.59
CA LEU A 404 -5.80 -8.86 -16.72
C LEU A 404 -4.52 -9.06 -17.53
N ASN A 405 -4.42 -8.43 -18.71
CA ASN A 405 -3.23 -8.52 -19.56
C ASN A 405 -2.20 -7.46 -19.14
N PHE A 406 -1.55 -7.69 -18.01
CA PHE A 406 -0.43 -6.89 -17.56
C PHE A 406 0.81 -7.09 -18.44
N GLN A 407 1.65 -6.06 -18.53
CA GLN A 407 2.95 -6.15 -19.19
C GLN A 407 3.81 -7.24 -18.53
N LEU A 408 4.47 -8.06 -19.35
CA LEU A 408 5.15 -9.27 -18.91
C LEU A 408 6.24 -9.00 -17.86
N PHE A 409 7.01 -7.92 -18.04
CA PHE A 409 8.03 -7.48 -17.08
C PHE A 409 7.41 -7.28 -15.69
N VAL A 410 6.36 -6.47 -15.61
CA VAL A 410 5.68 -6.12 -14.36
C VAL A 410 5.05 -7.35 -13.71
N ALA A 411 4.43 -8.21 -14.52
CA ALA A 411 3.78 -9.43 -14.06
C ALA A 411 4.77 -10.43 -13.43
N LEU A 412 5.93 -10.66 -14.07
CA LEU A 412 6.98 -11.52 -13.53
C LEU A 412 7.66 -10.89 -12.31
N SER A 413 7.90 -9.58 -12.34
CA SER A 413 8.44 -8.85 -11.19
C SER A 413 7.58 -8.98 -9.95
N LEU A 414 6.24 -9.05 -10.09
CA LEU A 414 5.34 -9.24 -8.95
C LEU A 414 5.55 -10.62 -8.31
N LEU A 415 5.64 -11.68 -9.12
CA LEU A 415 5.91 -13.03 -8.63
C LEU A 415 7.25 -13.08 -7.88
N PHE A 416 8.29 -12.48 -8.43
CA PHE A 416 9.58 -12.39 -7.75
C PHE A 416 9.53 -11.55 -6.47
N ALA A 417 8.82 -10.42 -6.46
CA ALA A 417 8.65 -9.59 -5.27
C ALA A 417 7.99 -10.38 -4.12
N ILE A 418 6.93 -11.14 -4.41
CA ILE A 418 6.25 -11.97 -3.42
C ILE A 418 7.18 -13.05 -2.86
N LEU A 419 7.95 -13.72 -3.73
CA LEU A 419 8.92 -14.73 -3.30
C LEU A 419 10.03 -14.13 -2.43
N VAL A 420 10.56 -12.96 -2.81
CA VAL A 420 11.61 -12.26 -2.05
C VAL A 420 11.08 -11.84 -0.68
N VAL A 421 9.91 -11.20 -0.62
CA VAL A 421 9.29 -10.77 0.64
C VAL A 421 8.98 -11.98 1.53
N GLY A 422 8.35 -13.03 0.99
CA GLY A 422 8.07 -14.27 1.72
C GLY A 422 9.33 -14.92 2.29
N ASN A 423 10.42 -14.97 1.51
CA ASN A 423 11.71 -15.47 1.98
C ASN A 423 12.33 -14.58 3.07
N PHE A 424 12.25 -13.27 2.94
CA PHE A 424 12.77 -12.33 3.94
C PHE A 424 12.02 -12.40 5.27
N MET A 425 10.76 -12.80 5.23
CA MET A 425 9.92 -12.96 6.42
C MET A 425 10.03 -14.35 7.05
N ARG A 426 10.56 -15.34 6.33
CA ARG A 426 10.56 -16.76 6.74
C ARG A 426 11.25 -17.05 8.07
N ASP A 427 12.29 -16.29 8.41
CA ASP A 427 13.02 -16.43 9.67
C ASP A 427 12.31 -15.74 10.87
N GLY A 428 11.15 -15.11 10.63
CA GLY A 428 10.35 -14.45 11.64
C GLY A 428 11.03 -13.21 12.24
N LYS A 429 12.02 -12.62 11.57
CA LYS A 429 12.78 -11.47 12.08
C LYS A 429 12.94 -10.35 11.06
N THR A 430 12.90 -9.10 11.51
CA THR A 430 13.16 -7.92 10.67
C THR A 430 14.33 -7.11 11.20
N HIS A 431 15.06 -6.48 10.29
CA HIS A 431 16.16 -5.56 10.58
C HIS A 431 16.35 -4.59 9.41
N TRP A 432 17.09 -3.51 9.64
CA TRP A 432 17.23 -2.41 8.68
C TRP A 432 17.78 -2.84 7.31
N LEU A 433 18.70 -3.80 7.28
CA LEU A 433 19.29 -4.30 6.03
C LEU A 433 18.27 -4.99 5.10
N LYS A 434 17.34 -5.79 5.64
CA LYS A 434 16.22 -6.35 4.85
C LYS A 434 15.36 -5.22 4.27
N GLY A 435 15.14 -4.17 5.07
CA GLY A 435 14.42 -2.97 4.64
C GLY A 435 15.06 -2.30 3.42
N ILE A 436 16.37 -2.04 3.48
CA ILE A 436 17.10 -1.44 2.35
C ILE A 436 17.02 -2.31 1.10
N PHE A 437 17.18 -3.63 1.22
CA PHE A 437 17.08 -4.53 0.06
C PHE A 437 15.72 -4.48 -0.61
N LEU A 438 14.61 -4.45 0.15
CA LEU A 438 13.28 -4.28 -0.43
C LEU A 438 13.10 -2.93 -1.12
N LEU A 439 13.59 -1.84 -0.49
CA LEU A 439 13.55 -0.50 -1.08
C LEU A 439 14.38 -0.41 -2.37
N MET A 440 15.52 -1.10 -2.44
CA MET A 440 16.34 -1.16 -3.66
C MET A 440 15.64 -1.89 -4.80
N ILE A 441 14.89 -2.96 -4.52
CA ILE A 441 14.09 -3.65 -5.54
C ILE A 441 12.99 -2.71 -6.05
N TYR A 442 12.30 -1.99 -5.15
CA TYR A 442 11.31 -0.99 -5.54
C TYR A 442 11.91 0.14 -6.40
N TYR A 443 13.11 0.63 -6.04
CA TYR A 443 13.85 1.61 -6.82
C TYR A 443 14.16 1.12 -8.24
N VAL A 444 14.64 -0.12 -8.38
CA VAL A 444 14.90 -0.72 -9.72
C VAL A 444 13.62 -0.78 -10.55
N LEU A 445 12.48 -1.15 -9.95
CA LEU A 445 11.19 -1.13 -10.64
C LEU A 445 10.76 0.28 -11.06
N ALA A 446 10.96 1.28 -10.20
CA ALA A 446 10.64 2.67 -10.51
C ALA A 446 11.50 3.21 -11.66
N VAL A 447 12.79 2.89 -11.68
CA VAL A 447 13.70 3.28 -12.79
C VAL A 447 13.29 2.57 -14.08
N ALA A 448 12.98 1.28 -14.03
CA ALA A 448 12.54 0.54 -15.21
C ALA A 448 11.22 1.12 -15.76
N ALA A 449 10.23 1.37 -14.89
CA ALA A 449 8.95 1.95 -15.29
C ALA A 449 9.10 3.37 -15.86
N PHE A 450 10.01 4.17 -15.33
CA PHE A 450 10.28 5.52 -15.85
C PHE A 450 10.84 5.50 -17.27
N ASN A 451 11.62 4.47 -17.63
CA ASN A 451 12.23 4.33 -18.95
C ASN A 451 11.41 3.47 -19.92
N ASP A 452 10.20 3.04 -19.52
CA ASP A 452 9.34 2.23 -20.37
C ASP A 452 8.72 3.08 -21.49
N PRO A 453 8.86 2.69 -22.78
CA PRO A 453 8.40 3.48 -23.91
C PRO A 453 6.87 3.47 -24.01
N ASN A 454 6.26 4.64 -24.23
CA ASN A 454 4.82 4.72 -24.47
C ASN A 454 4.45 4.09 -25.83
N GLU A 455 3.68 2.99 -25.83
CA GLU A 455 3.32 2.21 -27.03
C GLU A 455 2.70 3.06 -28.16
N LYS A 456 1.86 4.07 -27.82
CA LYS A 456 1.25 4.98 -28.81
C LYS A 456 2.27 5.80 -29.60
N LYS A 457 3.41 6.16 -28.99
CA LYS A 457 4.50 6.86 -29.69
C LYS A 457 5.26 5.93 -30.64
N GLU A 458 5.41 4.65 -30.29
CA GLU A 458 6.06 3.68 -31.17
C GLU A 458 5.19 3.30 -32.38
N ALA A 459 3.88 3.15 -32.21
CA ALA A 459 2.97 2.88 -33.33
C ALA A 459 2.94 4.06 -34.33
N TRP A 460 2.87 5.30 -33.83
CA TRP A 460 3.01 6.49 -34.66
C TRP A 460 4.39 6.57 -35.31
N GLY A 461 5.47 6.38 -34.54
CA GLY A 461 6.85 6.41 -35.03
C GLY A 461 7.14 5.34 -36.09
N LYS A 462 6.60 4.13 -35.94
CA LYS A 462 6.64 3.07 -36.96
C LYS A 462 5.84 3.46 -38.20
N SER A 463 4.60 3.93 -38.04
CA SER A 463 3.78 4.34 -39.19
C SER A 463 4.41 5.47 -40.00
N VAL A 464 5.07 6.42 -39.34
CA VAL A 464 5.80 7.52 -39.99
C VAL A 464 7.06 7.01 -40.67
N ARG A 465 7.83 6.12 -40.04
CA ARG A 465 9.03 5.50 -40.67
C ARG A 465 8.65 4.66 -41.88
N GLU A 466 7.63 3.82 -41.77
CA GLU A 466 7.10 3.01 -42.87
C GLU A 466 6.57 3.89 -44.01
N GLY A 467 5.89 5.00 -43.68
CA GLY A 467 5.44 5.99 -44.67
C GLY A 467 6.59 6.71 -45.38
N VAL A 468 7.64 7.09 -44.66
CA VAL A 468 8.84 7.74 -45.22
C VAL A 468 9.65 6.76 -46.09
N GLU A 469 9.82 5.51 -45.66
CA GLU A 469 10.49 4.46 -46.42
C GLU A 469 9.72 4.12 -47.71
N ALA A 470 8.39 4.03 -47.64
CA ALA A 470 7.54 3.84 -48.82
C ALA A 470 7.63 5.01 -49.81
N ALA A 471 7.65 6.26 -49.31
CA ALA A 471 7.81 7.45 -50.16
C ALA A 471 9.19 7.50 -50.85
N HIS A 472 10.26 7.15 -50.14
CA HIS A 472 11.61 7.06 -50.70
C HIS A 472 11.72 5.97 -51.78
N ALA A 473 11.11 4.80 -51.55
CA ALA A 473 11.07 3.71 -52.53
C ALA A 473 10.29 4.10 -53.81
N ALA A 474 9.16 4.80 -53.65
CA ALA A 474 8.37 5.30 -54.78
C ALA A 474 9.14 6.34 -55.62
N HIS A 475 9.85 7.27 -54.96
CA HIS A 475 10.68 8.27 -55.63
C HIS A 475 11.85 7.65 -56.39
N ALA A 476 12.51 6.64 -55.81
CA ALA A 476 13.60 5.90 -56.46
C ALA A 476 13.11 5.10 -57.68
N SER A 477 11.92 4.51 -57.60
CA SER A 477 11.27 3.81 -58.72
C SER A 477 10.95 4.76 -59.88
N ALA A 478 10.35 5.92 -59.58
CA ALA A 478 10.00 6.92 -60.59
C ALA A 478 11.23 7.48 -61.32
N ALA A 479 12.30 7.77 -60.58
CA ALA A 479 13.57 8.24 -61.15
C ALA A 479 14.23 7.18 -62.06
N ASN A 480 14.06 5.90 -61.74
CA ASN A 480 14.61 4.81 -62.54
C ASN A 480 13.79 4.57 -63.82
N GLU A 481 12.46 4.69 -63.76
CA GLU A 481 11.59 4.68 -64.95
C GLU A 481 11.88 5.85 -65.89
N GLU A 482 12.11 7.04 -65.35
CA GLU A 482 12.44 8.23 -66.13
C GLU A 482 13.81 8.09 -66.82
N ARG A 483 14.82 7.56 -66.11
CA ARG A 483 16.11 7.17 -66.72
C ARG A 483 15.94 6.15 -67.84
N GLN A 484 15.14 5.11 -67.63
CA GLN A 484 14.90 4.09 -68.65
C GLN A 484 14.14 4.64 -69.87
N ARG A 485 13.25 5.62 -69.68
CA ARG A 485 12.60 6.34 -70.79
C ARG A 485 13.60 7.17 -71.58
N LEU A 486 14.47 7.93 -70.91
CA LEU A 486 15.50 8.75 -71.56
C LEU A 486 16.51 7.90 -72.36
N PHE A 487 16.88 6.71 -71.86
CA PHE A 487 17.74 5.76 -72.57
C PHE A 487 17.10 5.08 -73.79
N LYS A 488 15.77 5.12 -73.93
CA LYS A 488 15.07 4.61 -75.13
C LYS A 488 14.97 5.63 -76.28
N PHE A 489 15.31 6.89 -76.02
CA PHE A 489 15.30 7.98 -77.00
C PHE A 489 16.70 8.39 -77.49
N LEU A 490 17.75 7.78 -76.94
CA LEU A 490 19.13 7.78 -77.45
C LEU A 490 19.38 6.47 -78.18
#